data_AF-A0A938MVD6-F1
#
_entry.id   AF-A0A938MVD6-F1
#
_cell.length_a   1.000
_cell.length_b   1.000
_cell.length_c   1.000
_cell.angle_alpha   90.00
_cell.angle_beta   90.00
_cell.angle_gamma   90.00
#
_symmetry.space_group_name_H-M   'P 1'
#
loop_
_entity.id
_entity.type
_entity.pdbx_description
1 polymer ?
#
loop_
_entity_poly.entity_id
_entity_poly.type
_entity_poly.pdbx_seq_one_letter_code
_entity_poly.pdbx_strand_id
1 'polypeptide(L)'
;MSETDRGGGKRELCHYPMTGGPQVRDSGDWGGSPEVVDAPVAAATSRDDRYVFGISFAQPRSILSNTFIPCLHADPLIPPCPPGDRAMVRGKLYLLEGTLDDLLKRVLRAVS
;
A
#
# COMPACT_ATOMS: atom_id res chain seq x y z
N MET A 1 -12.95 -13.19 21.33
CA MET A 1 -12.37 -13.17 19.97
C MET A 1 -11.42 -11.99 19.94
N SER A 2 -10.12 -12.22 19.81
CA SER A 2 -9.12 -11.14 19.85
C SER A 2 -9.26 -10.24 18.63
N GLU A 3 -9.06 -8.94 18.80
CA GLU A 3 -9.23 -7.89 17.79
C GLU A 3 -8.35 -8.04 16.53
N THR A 4 -7.48 -9.05 16.49
CA THR A 4 -6.55 -9.37 15.39
C THR A 4 -7.10 -10.34 14.34
N ASP A 5 -8.37 -10.78 14.44
CA ASP A 5 -8.96 -11.79 13.54
C ASP A 5 -9.79 -11.20 12.37
N ARG A 6 -9.55 -9.94 12.00
CA ARG A 6 -10.24 -9.31 10.87
C ARG A 6 -9.44 -9.56 9.59
N GLY A 7 -10.12 -10.09 8.57
CA GLY A 7 -9.56 -10.72 7.37
C GLY A 7 -9.93 -12.21 7.25
N GLY A 8 -10.43 -12.83 8.33
CA GLY A 8 -10.83 -14.25 8.35
C GLY A 8 -9.67 -15.21 8.01
N GLY A 9 -8.43 -14.81 8.31
CA GLY A 9 -7.22 -15.54 7.94
C GLY A 9 -6.79 -15.43 6.46
N LYS A 10 -7.44 -14.59 5.66
CA LYS A 10 -7.15 -14.42 4.23
C LYS A 10 -6.15 -13.29 4.01
N ARG A 11 -4.93 -13.64 3.63
CA ARG A 11 -3.81 -12.69 3.41
C ARG A 11 -4.15 -11.68 2.31
N GLU A 12 -4.90 -12.13 1.32
CA GLU A 12 -5.41 -11.35 0.20
C GLU A 12 -6.55 -10.37 0.56
N LEU A 13 -6.95 -10.27 1.82
CA LEU A 13 -7.96 -9.32 2.29
C LEU A 13 -7.48 -8.71 3.61
N CYS A 14 -6.34 -8.00 3.57
CA CYS A 14 -5.85 -7.24 4.72
C CYS A 14 -4.95 -6.05 4.37
N HIS A 15 -4.99 -5.05 5.24
CA HIS A 15 -4.03 -3.96 5.24
C HIS A 15 -2.74 -4.39 5.93
N TYR A 16 -1.63 -4.15 5.25
CA TYR A 16 -0.29 -4.40 5.76
C TYR A 16 0.32 -3.10 6.29
N PRO A 17 0.76 -3.03 7.56
CA PRO A 17 1.53 -1.90 8.07
C PRO A 17 2.89 -1.77 7.37
N MET A 18 3.40 -0.54 7.29
CA MET A 18 4.76 -0.25 6.85
C MET A 18 5.73 -0.18 8.03
N THR A 19 7.00 -0.54 7.80
CA THR A 19 8.06 -0.38 8.81
C THR A 19 8.15 1.08 9.25
N GLY A 20 8.09 1.34 10.57
CA GLY A 20 8.10 2.70 11.14
C GLY A 20 6.80 3.49 10.93
N GLY A 21 5.77 2.89 10.31
CA GLY A 21 4.45 3.47 10.15
C GLY A 21 3.54 3.25 11.37
N PRO A 22 2.38 3.92 11.44
CA PRO A 22 1.40 3.69 12.48
C PRO A 22 0.86 2.26 12.42
N GLN A 23 0.49 1.68 13.56
CA GLN A 23 -0.23 0.40 13.55
C GLN A 23 -1.56 0.54 12.80
N VAL A 24 -1.85 -0.44 11.96
CA VAL A 24 -3.16 -0.58 11.30
C VAL A 24 -4.15 -1.14 12.33
N ARG A 25 -4.78 -0.26 13.10
CA ARG A 25 -5.76 -0.64 14.14
C ARG A 25 -7.21 -0.64 13.64
N ASP A 26 -7.49 0.17 12.62
CA ASP A 26 -8.82 0.35 12.03
C ASP A 26 -8.81 0.07 10.52
N SER A 27 -8.80 -1.21 10.18
CA SER A 27 -8.91 -1.69 8.80
C SER A 27 -10.36 -1.85 8.31
N GLY A 28 -11.35 -1.46 9.12
CA GLY A 28 -12.76 -1.73 8.84
C GLY A 28 -13.02 -3.20 8.54
N ASP A 29 -13.84 -3.46 7.52
CA ASP A 29 -14.20 -4.80 7.04
C ASP A 29 -13.01 -5.58 6.46
N TRP A 30 -11.92 -4.90 6.13
CA TRP A 30 -10.80 -5.48 5.39
C TRP A 30 -9.71 -6.05 6.27
N GLY A 31 -9.75 -5.92 7.59
CA GLY A 31 -8.73 -6.59 8.41
C GLY A 31 -7.28 -6.03 8.38
N GLY A 32 -6.54 -6.30 9.44
CA GLY A 32 -5.16 -5.82 9.62
C GLY A 32 -4.19 -6.98 9.74
N SER A 33 -3.13 -6.96 8.95
CA SER A 33 -2.05 -7.94 9.04
C SER A 33 -1.04 -7.55 10.13
N PRO A 34 -0.52 -8.50 10.92
CA PRO A 34 0.65 -8.26 11.75
C PRO A 34 1.96 -8.25 10.93
N GLU A 35 1.92 -8.71 9.68
CA GLU A 35 3.07 -8.70 8.77
C GLU A 35 3.31 -7.29 8.25
N VAL A 36 4.58 -6.88 8.26
CA VAL A 36 4.99 -5.57 7.82
C VAL A 36 5.49 -5.68 6.37
N VAL A 37 5.01 -4.79 5.51
CA VAL A 37 5.53 -4.65 4.15
C VAL A 37 6.87 -3.91 4.16
N ASP A 38 7.77 -4.37 3.30
CA ASP A 38 9.14 -3.88 3.14
C ASP A 38 9.30 -2.84 2.01
N ALA A 39 8.26 -2.66 1.18
CA ALA A 39 8.25 -1.71 0.08
C ALA A 39 7.00 -0.81 0.11
N PRO A 40 7.13 0.51 -0.15
CA PRO A 40 6.02 1.46 -0.08
C PRO A 40 5.17 1.49 -1.36
N VAL A 41 4.80 0.34 -1.91
CA VAL A 41 4.10 0.24 -3.19
C VAL A 41 3.10 -0.90 -3.20
N ALA A 42 1.91 -0.63 -3.75
CA ALA A 42 0.98 -1.66 -4.20
C ALA A 42 1.10 -1.78 -5.72
N ALA A 43 1.23 -2.99 -6.25
CA ALA A 43 1.47 -3.22 -7.67
C ALA A 43 0.69 -4.41 -8.21
N ALA A 44 0.46 -4.39 -9.52
CA ALA A 44 -0.09 -5.51 -10.28
C ALA A 44 0.61 -5.63 -11.63
N THR A 45 0.65 -6.86 -12.14
CA THR A 45 1.19 -7.18 -13.46
C THR A 45 0.03 -7.39 -14.44
N SER A 46 0.21 -7.01 -15.70
CA SER A 46 -0.71 -7.36 -16.78
C SER A 46 -0.79 -8.86 -16.99
N ARG A 47 -1.88 -9.34 -17.61
CA ARG A 47 -2.11 -10.79 -17.82
C ARG A 47 -1.11 -11.47 -18.75
N ASP A 48 -0.41 -10.69 -19.56
CA ASP A 48 0.65 -11.14 -20.47
C ASP A 48 2.06 -10.96 -19.88
N ASP A 49 2.16 -10.58 -18.59
CA ASP A 49 3.40 -10.35 -17.85
C ASP A 49 4.33 -9.28 -18.44
N ARG A 50 3.84 -8.45 -19.37
CA ARG A 50 4.64 -7.43 -20.05
C ARG A 50 4.69 -6.10 -19.31
N TYR A 51 3.62 -5.75 -18.61
CA TYR A 51 3.48 -4.43 -17.98
C TYR A 51 3.25 -4.57 -16.48
N VAL A 52 3.80 -3.62 -15.74
CA VAL A 52 3.50 -3.45 -14.32
C VAL A 52 2.90 -2.07 -14.08
N PHE A 53 1.88 -2.05 -13.24
CA PHE A 53 1.27 -0.84 -12.71
C PHE A 53 1.48 -0.78 -11.21
N GLY A 54 1.76 0.40 -10.66
CA GLY A 54 1.93 0.57 -9.23
C GLY A 54 1.58 1.96 -8.72
N ILE A 55 1.12 2.01 -7.46
CA ILE A 55 0.87 3.23 -6.70
C ILE A 55 1.80 3.27 -5.48
N SER A 56 2.46 4.41 -5.27
CA SER A 56 3.40 4.57 -4.16
C SER A 56 3.36 5.98 -3.60
N PHE A 57 3.63 6.08 -2.31
CA PHE A 57 3.92 7.33 -1.58
C PHE A 57 5.25 7.16 -0.84
N ALA A 58 5.94 8.26 -0.55
CA ALA A 58 7.22 8.20 0.18
C ALA A 58 7.08 7.52 1.56
N GLN A 59 5.95 7.73 2.23
CA GLN A 59 5.64 7.10 3.50
C GLN A 59 4.15 6.71 3.53
N PRO A 60 3.80 5.50 3.03
CA PRO A 60 2.46 4.99 3.19
C PRO A 60 2.23 4.58 4.65
N ARG A 61 1.03 4.83 5.15
CA ARG A 61 0.55 4.27 6.42
C ARG A 61 0.37 2.76 6.31
N SER A 62 -0.22 2.32 5.21
CA SER A 62 -0.52 0.92 4.95
C SER A 62 -0.63 0.62 3.46
N ILE A 63 -0.42 -0.65 3.11
CA ILE A 63 -0.63 -1.19 1.77
C ILE A 63 -1.80 -2.17 1.84
N LEU A 64 -2.76 -2.07 0.92
CA LEU A 64 -3.79 -3.09 0.74
C LEU A 64 -3.43 -3.93 -0.48
N SER A 65 -3.26 -5.23 -0.27
CA SER A 65 -3.15 -6.20 -1.35
C SER A 65 -4.45 -6.99 -1.40
N ASN A 66 -5.35 -6.63 -2.31
CA ASN A 66 -6.57 -7.40 -2.56
C ASN A 66 -6.49 -8.04 -3.95
N THR A 67 -6.54 -9.38 -4.00
CA THR A 67 -6.58 -10.13 -5.26
C THR A 67 -7.99 -10.55 -5.67
N PHE A 68 -8.98 -10.45 -4.76
CA PHE A 68 -10.39 -10.69 -5.03
C PHE A 68 -11.10 -9.52 -5.71
N ILE A 69 -10.63 -8.29 -5.47
CA ILE A 69 -11.14 -7.06 -6.08
C ILE A 69 -9.93 -6.33 -6.65
N PRO A 70 -9.95 -5.83 -7.90
CA PRO A 70 -8.78 -5.25 -8.58
C PRO A 70 -8.40 -3.84 -8.05
N CYS A 71 -8.58 -3.58 -6.76
CA CYS A 71 -8.24 -2.32 -6.12
C CYS A 71 -6.81 -2.37 -5.60
N LEU A 72 -6.02 -1.34 -5.93
CA LEU A 72 -4.66 -1.15 -5.43
C LEU A 72 -4.64 0.05 -4.50
N HIS A 73 -4.22 -0.13 -3.24
CA HIS A 73 -4.10 0.98 -2.30
C HIS A 73 -2.71 1.03 -1.67
N ALA A 74 -2.13 2.22 -1.73
CA ALA A 74 -1.02 2.64 -0.88
C ALA A 74 -1.48 3.88 -0.12
N ASP A 75 -2.06 3.69 1.06
CA ASP A 75 -2.66 4.78 1.83
C ASP A 75 -1.54 5.71 2.33
N PRO A 76 -1.53 7.01 1.98
CA PRO A 76 -0.51 7.92 2.49
C PRO A 76 -0.70 8.19 3.97
N LEU A 77 0.39 8.51 4.65
CA LEU A 77 0.29 9.20 5.94
C LEU A 77 -0.07 10.67 5.69
N ILE A 78 -1.28 11.07 6.07
CA ILE A 78 -1.73 12.47 5.98
C ILE A 78 -1.32 13.19 7.28
N PRO A 79 -0.57 14.30 7.21
CA PRO A 79 -0.21 15.07 8.40
C PRO A 79 -1.45 15.71 9.03
N PRO A 80 -1.43 16.00 10.35
CA PRO A 80 -2.51 16.75 11.00
C PRO A 80 -2.82 18.04 10.24
N CYS A 81 -4.09 18.28 9.95
CA CYS A 81 -4.56 19.42 9.18
C CYS A 81 -5.76 20.06 9.91
N PRO A 82 -5.54 21.08 10.75
CA PRO A 82 -6.61 21.80 11.44
C PRO A 82 -7.64 22.42 10.47
N PRO A 83 -8.85 22.77 10.95
CA PRO A 83 -9.84 23.47 10.14
C PRO A 83 -9.29 24.78 9.58
N GLY A 84 -9.40 24.96 8.26
CA GLY A 84 -8.88 26.14 7.54
C GLY A 84 -7.50 25.95 6.93
N ASP A 85 -6.75 24.93 7.35
CA ASP A 85 -5.42 24.64 6.81
C ASP A 85 -5.48 23.72 5.57
N ARG A 86 -4.32 23.51 4.94
CA ARG A 86 -4.14 22.61 3.81
C ARG A 86 -2.97 21.66 4.05
N ALA A 87 -3.21 20.36 3.94
CA ALA A 87 -2.18 19.34 3.86
C ALA A 87 -1.96 18.92 2.40
N MET A 88 -0.72 18.54 2.09
CA MET A 88 -0.35 18.01 0.78
C MET A 88 0.42 16.71 0.97
N VAL A 89 0.01 15.67 0.25
CA VAL A 89 0.75 14.41 0.12
C VAL A 89 1.10 14.22 -1.34
N ARG A 90 2.29 13.69 -1.62
CA ARG A 90 2.74 13.42 -2.99
C ARG A 90 2.95 11.93 -3.17
N GLY A 91 2.22 11.37 -4.13
CA GLY A 91 2.37 10.01 -4.59
C GLY A 91 2.84 9.95 -6.04
N LYS A 92 3.17 8.76 -6.49
CA LYS A 92 3.51 8.45 -7.87
C LYS A 92 2.67 7.28 -8.34
N LEU A 93 2.21 7.38 -9.58
CA LEU A 93 1.66 6.27 -10.36
C LEU A 93 2.71 5.84 -11.37
N TYR A 94 2.88 4.53 -11.50
CA TYR A 94 3.81 3.92 -12.43
C TYR A 94 3.03 3.06 -13.41
N LEU A 95 3.36 3.19 -14.68
CA LEU A 95 3.02 2.24 -15.72
C LEU A 95 4.28 2.06 -16.57
N LEU A 96 4.77 0.84 -16.66
CA LEU A 96 5.97 0.53 -17.43
C LEU A 96 5.92 -0.89 -17.98
N GLU A 97 6.54 -1.08 -19.14
CA GLU A 97 6.89 -2.41 -19.63
C GLU A 97 8.09 -2.93 -18.83
N GLY A 98 8.02 -4.15 -18.33
CA GLY A 98 9.04 -4.76 -17.48
C GLY A 98 8.47 -5.55 -16.30
N THR A 99 9.29 -5.71 -15.26
CA THR A 99 9.00 -6.58 -14.12
C THR A 99 8.68 -5.81 -12.84
N LEU A 100 8.19 -6.52 -11.81
CA LEU A 100 8.01 -5.95 -10.47
C LEU A 100 9.34 -5.46 -9.87
N ASP A 101 10.47 -6.10 -10.19
CA ASP A 101 11.80 -5.66 -9.75
C ASP A 101 12.19 -4.32 -10.38
N ASP A 102 11.82 -4.10 -11.66
CA ASP A 102 12.07 -2.83 -12.33
C ASP A 102 11.25 -1.70 -11.72
N LEU A 103 9.99 -2.00 -11.36
CA LEU A 103 9.15 -1.07 -10.59
C LEU A 103 9.76 -0.78 -9.22
N LEU A 104 10.17 -1.81 -8.46
CA LEU A 104 10.72 -1.66 -7.12
C LEU A 104 11.97 -0.78 -7.15
N LYS A 105 12.90 -1.00 -8.09
CA LYS A 105 14.09 -0.14 -8.26
C LYS A 105 13.72 1.34 -8.48
N ARG A 106 12.68 1.61 -9.29
CA ARG A 106 12.21 2.98 -9.54
C ARG A 106 11.55 3.61 -8.32
N VAL A 107 10.76 2.83 -7.58
CA VAL A 107 10.12 3.26 -6.34
C VAL A 107 11.18 3.60 -5.30
N LEU A 108 12.14 2.71 -5.06
CA LEU A 108 13.20 2.92 -4.07
C LEU A 108 14.05 4.14 -4.39
N ARG A 109 14.40 4.38 -5.66
CA ARG A 109 15.10 5.61 -6.09
C ARG A 109 14.27 6.89 -5.92
N ALA A 110 12.94 6.76 -5.94
CA ALA A 110 12.02 7.89 -5.86
C ALA A 110 11.72 8.33 -4.43
N VAL A 111 11.93 7.45 -3.44
CA VAL A 111 11.65 7.68 -2.02
C VAL A 111 12.92 7.81 -1.17
N SER A 112 14.08 7.44 -1.72
CA SER A 112 15.43 7.70 -1.18
C SER A 112 15.83 9.16 -1.25
#